data_AF-A0A5J4P193-F1
#
_entry.id   AF-A0A5J4P193-F1
#
_cell.length_a   1.000
_cell.length_b   1.000
_cell.length_c   1.000
_cell.angle_alpha   90.00
_cell.angle_beta   90.00
_cell.angle_gamma   90.00
#
_symmetry.space_group_name_H-M   'P 1'
#
loop_
_entity.id
_entity.type
_entity.pdbx_description
1 polymer ?
#
loop_
_entity_poly.entity_id
_entity_poly.type
_entity_poly.pdbx_seq_one_letter_code
_entity_poly.pdbx_strand_id
1 'polypeptide(L)'
;MVKNYGIWLRYNSRSGTHNMYKEYRDMTEEGAVTQMYREMGARHRARAESIQIIDVKQIPASKCKRPYITQFHDSKLKFPLPHRVNRNLHHPRFTTRRPNTAF
;
A
#
# COMPACT_ATOMS: atom_id res chain seq x y z
N MET A 1 -9.94 -5.03 -12.94
CA MET A 1 -10.51 -5.74 -11.78
C MET A 1 -9.46 -5.78 -10.68
N VAL A 2 -9.83 -5.54 -9.43
CA VAL A 2 -8.89 -5.55 -8.30
C VAL A 2 -8.43 -6.98 -8.02
N LYS A 3 -7.12 -7.18 -7.85
CA LYS A 3 -6.48 -8.48 -7.62
C LYS A 3 -5.62 -8.40 -6.35
N ASN A 4 -5.32 -9.57 -5.77
CA ASN A 4 -4.32 -9.69 -4.71
C ASN A 4 -3.05 -10.28 -5.32
N TYR A 5 -1.90 -9.72 -4.97
CA TYR A 5 -0.59 -10.13 -5.46
C TYR A 5 0.29 -10.52 -4.28
N GLY A 6 0.90 -11.70 -4.34
CA GLY A 6 2.00 -12.08 -3.47
C GLY A 6 3.32 -11.81 -4.16
N ILE A 7 4.24 -11.18 -3.45
CA ILE A 7 5.58 -10.83 -3.92
C ILE A 7 6.58 -11.51 -3.00
N TRP A 8 7.40 -12.38 -3.58
CA TRP A 8 8.57 -12.95 -2.93
C TRP A 8 9.76 -12.09 -3.32
N LEU A 9 10.42 -11.54 -2.32
CA LEU A 9 11.60 -10.72 -2.52
C LEU A 9 12.73 -11.15 -1.61
N ARG A 10 13.94 -10.85 -2.06
CA ARG A 10 15.14 -10.81 -1.25
C ARG A 10 15.58 -9.36 -1.15
N TYR A 11 16.03 -8.93 0.01
CA TYR A 11 16.61 -7.60 0.14
C TYR A 11 17.84 -7.61 1.05
N ASN A 12 18.76 -6.70 0.77
CA ASN A 12 19.92 -6.44 1.61
C ASN A 12 19.56 -5.38 2.65
N SER A 13 19.60 -5.77 3.91
CA SER A 13 19.58 -4.86 5.05
C SER A 13 21.00 -4.35 5.34
N ARG A 14 21.15 -3.53 6.39
CA ARG A 14 22.47 -3.07 6.86
C ARG A 14 23.31 -4.17 7.49
N SER A 15 22.69 -5.27 7.89
CA SER A 15 23.34 -6.34 8.67
C SER A 15 23.32 -7.70 7.96
N GLY A 16 22.71 -7.80 6.78
CA GLY A 16 22.65 -9.05 6.03
C GLY A 16 21.52 -9.09 5.00
N THR A 17 21.42 -10.21 4.31
CA THR A 17 20.42 -10.45 3.26
C THR A 17 19.25 -11.25 3.82
N HIS A 18 18.02 -10.79 3.56
CA HIS A 18 16.80 -11.41 4.07
C HIS A 18 15.78 -11.66 2.97
N ASN A 19 15.08 -12.79 3.05
CA ASN A 19 13.93 -13.07 2.20
C ASN A 19 12.65 -12.57 2.89
N MET A 20 11.72 -12.04 2.10
CA MET A 20 10.42 -11.59 2.56
C MET A 20 9.33 -12.02 1.58
N TYR A 21 8.15 -12.26 2.13
CA TYR A 21 6.91 -12.42 1.38
C TYR A 21 5.96 -11.30 1.78
N LYS A 22 5.50 -10.51 0.80
CA LYS A 22 4.54 -9.42 1.01
C LYS A 22 3.34 -9.56 0.09
N GLU A 23 2.20 -9.08 0.56
CA GLU A 23 0.96 -9.09 -0.21
C GLU A 23 0.49 -7.67 -0.45
N TYR A 24 0.03 -7.40 -1.68
CA TYR A 24 -0.52 -6.12 -2.12
C TYR A 24 -1.84 -6.33 -2.85
N ARG A 25 -2.74 -5.36 -2.76
CA ARG A 25 -4.03 -5.37 -3.47
C ARG A 25 -4.02 -4.23 -4.47
N ASP A 26 -4.03 -4.56 -5.75
CA ASP A 26 -3.93 -3.59 -6.84
C ASP A 26 -4.62 -4.09 -8.13
N MET A 27 -4.73 -3.21 -9.11
CA MET A 27 -5.33 -3.47 -10.42
C MET A 27 -4.36 -4.15 -11.38
N THR A 28 -3.06 -3.88 -11.25
CA THR A 28 -2.01 -4.45 -12.11
C THR A 28 -0.82 -4.95 -11.29
N GLU A 29 0.01 -5.78 -11.92
CA GLU A 29 1.19 -6.37 -11.28
C GLU A 29 2.28 -5.32 -11.02
N GLU A 30 2.47 -4.41 -11.97
CA GLU A 30 3.44 -3.31 -11.90
C GLU A 30 3.05 -2.31 -10.80
N GLY A 31 1.75 -2.07 -10.60
CA GLY A 31 1.22 -1.27 -9.50
C GLY A 31 1.57 -1.90 -8.15
N ALA A 32 1.35 -3.21 -8.00
CA ALA A 32 1.70 -3.94 -6.79
C ALA A 32 3.21 -3.90 -6.50
N VAL A 33 4.05 -4.06 -7.51
CA VAL A 33 5.52 -3.94 -7.40
C VAL A 33 5.93 -2.51 -7.02
N THR A 34 5.29 -1.50 -7.60
CA THR A 34 5.54 -0.09 -7.26
C THR A 34 5.20 0.20 -5.80
N GLN A 35 4.06 -0.31 -5.32
CA GLN A 35 3.69 -0.24 -3.90
C GLN A 35 4.72 -0.94 -3.01
N MET A 36 5.25 -2.09 -3.46
CA MET A 36 6.28 -2.82 -2.75
C MET A 36 7.57 -2.02 -2.56
N TYR A 37 8.08 -1.37 -3.62
CA TYR A 37 9.26 -0.51 -3.49
C TYR A 37 9.03 0.65 -2.52
N ARG A 38 7.85 1.30 -2.57
CA ARG A 38 7.49 2.38 -1.64
C ARG A 38 7.42 1.89 -0.19
N GLU A 39 6.82 0.73 0.04
CA GLU A 39 6.72 0.13 1.37
C GLU A 39 8.10 -0.28 1.91
N MET A 40 8.94 -0.90 1.10
CA MET A 40 10.28 -1.33 1.51
C MET A 40 11.18 -0.12 1.84
N GLY A 41 11.06 0.96 1.08
CA GLY A 41 11.71 2.23 1.38
C GLY A 41 11.19 2.86 2.68
N ALA A 42 9.87 2.87 2.90
CA ALA A 42 9.27 3.48 4.08
C ALA A 42 9.54 2.70 5.38
N ARG A 43 9.39 1.38 5.37
CA ARG A 43 9.47 0.54 6.58
C ARG A 43 10.89 0.08 6.90
N HIS A 44 11.70 -0.20 5.87
CA HIS A 44 13.01 -0.82 6.05
C HIS A 44 14.15 0.04 5.52
N ARG A 45 13.86 1.23 4.97
CA ARG A 45 14.85 2.11 4.31
C ARG A 45 15.65 1.38 3.21
N ALA A 46 15.04 0.34 2.63
CA ALA A 46 15.64 -0.41 1.54
C ALA A 46 15.53 0.40 0.26
N ARG A 47 16.65 0.54 -0.44
CA ARG A 47 16.70 1.23 -1.74
C ARG A 47 16.29 0.25 -2.83
N ALA A 48 15.90 0.76 -3.99
CA ALA A 48 15.52 -0.10 -5.11
C ALA A 48 16.67 -1.07 -5.51
N GLU A 49 17.90 -0.57 -5.51
CA GLU A 49 19.13 -1.36 -5.76
C GLU A 49 19.34 -2.51 -4.77
N SER A 50 18.82 -2.39 -3.55
CA SER A 50 19.01 -3.38 -2.49
C SER A 50 17.90 -4.43 -2.46
N ILE A 51 16.94 -4.38 -3.39
CA ILE A 51 15.77 -5.27 -3.43
C ILE A 51 15.80 -6.06 -4.74
N GLN A 52 15.68 -7.38 -4.61
CA GLN A 52 15.57 -8.32 -5.72
C GLN A 52 14.21 -9.02 -5.63
N ILE A 53 13.40 -8.86 -6.67
CA ILE A 53 12.11 -9.56 -6.78
C ILE A 53 12.39 -10.96 -7.33
N ILE A 54 11.96 -11.98 -6.60
CA ILE A 54 12.14 -13.39 -6.98
C ILE A 54 10.95 -13.85 -7.81
N ASP A 55 9.74 -13.55 -7.34
CA ASP A 55 8.50 -14.00 -7.98
C ASP A 55 7.36 -13.05 -7.61
N VAL A 56 6.42 -12.88 -8.53
CA VAL A 56 5.18 -12.12 -8.34
C VAL A 56 4.05 -12.96 -8.88
N LYS A 57 3.04 -13.23 -8.05
CA LYS A 57 1.89 -14.02 -8.46
C LYS A 57 0.60 -13.41 -7.98
N GLN A 58 -0.43 -13.49 -8.83
CA GLN A 58 -1.80 -13.27 -8.41
C GLN A 58 -2.24 -14.41 -7.48
N ILE A 59 -2.84 -14.05 -6.34
CA ILE A 59 -3.26 -14.99 -5.29
C ILE A 59 -4.78 -14.91 -5.11
N PRO A 60 -5.49 -16.06 -5.02
CA PRO A 60 -6.91 -16.06 -4.70
C PRO A 60 -7.16 -15.58 -3.26
N ALA A 61 -8.29 -14.93 -3.01
CA ALA A 61 -8.61 -14.33 -1.71
C ALA A 61 -8.45 -15.30 -0.51
N SER A 62 -8.79 -16.58 -0.69
CA SER A 62 -8.67 -17.63 0.32
C SER A 62 -7.24 -17.98 0.74
N LYS A 63 -6.24 -17.62 -0.08
CA LYS A 63 -4.82 -17.89 0.22
C LYS A 63 -4.05 -16.66 0.71
N CYS A 64 -4.70 -15.50 0.83
CA CYS A 64 -4.08 -14.31 1.39
C CYS A 64 -3.85 -14.49 2.90
N LYS A 65 -2.66 -14.13 3.36
CA LYS A 65 -2.21 -14.32 4.76
C LYS A 65 -2.15 -13.04 5.55
N ARG A 66 -2.09 -11.87 4.89
CA ARG A 66 -1.84 -10.59 5.55
C ARG A 66 -3.16 -9.95 6.02
N PRO A 67 -3.34 -9.67 7.33
CA PRO A 67 -4.60 -9.10 7.86
C PRO A 67 -5.02 -7.80 7.17
N TYR A 68 -4.04 -6.95 6.83
CA TYR A 68 -4.29 -5.68 6.14
C TYR A 68 -4.79 -5.84 4.69
N ILE A 69 -4.63 -7.03 4.09
CA ILE A 69 -5.22 -7.39 2.79
C ILE A 69 -6.57 -8.07 2.99
N THR A 70 -6.67 -9.01 3.92
CA THR A 70 -7.89 -9.81 4.15
C THR A 70 -9.04 -8.99 4.70
N GLN A 71 -8.78 -7.89 5.43
CA GLN A 71 -9.83 -6.96 5.89
C GLN A 71 -10.65 -6.35 4.74
N PHE A 72 -10.11 -6.33 3.53
CA PHE A 72 -10.79 -5.80 2.34
C PHE A 72 -11.57 -6.88 1.57
N HIS A 73 -11.63 -8.12 2.06
CA HIS A 73 -12.31 -9.25 1.42
C HIS A 73 -13.74 -9.42 1.95
N ASP A 74 -14.52 -8.34 1.96
CA ASP A 74 -15.93 -8.37 2.34
C ASP A 74 -16.80 -7.75 1.23
N SER A 75 -17.82 -8.50 0.82
CA SER A 75 -18.82 -8.08 -0.18
C SER A 75 -19.72 -6.95 0.32
N LYS A 76 -19.88 -6.79 1.63
CA LYS A 76 -20.70 -5.77 2.28
C LYS A 76 -19.85 -4.68 2.95
N LEU A 77 -18.57 -4.60 2.59
CA LEU A 77 -17.63 -3.67 3.20
C LEU A 77 -18.14 -2.23 3.07
N LYS A 78 -18.29 -1.55 4.20
CA LYS A 78 -18.67 -0.15 4.27
C LYS A 78 -17.87 0.55 5.36
N PHE A 79 -17.29 1.70 5.03
CA PHE A 79 -16.54 2.51 5.98
C PHE A 79 -16.77 4.00 5.69
N PRO A 80 -16.90 4.86 6.72
CA PRO A 80 -16.90 6.30 6.54
C PRO A 80 -15.47 6.82 6.30
N LEU A 81 -15.37 8.04 5.77
CA LEU A 81 -14.13 8.83 5.81
C LEU A 81 -14.29 9.92 6.89
N PRO A 82 -13.92 9.64 8.14
CA PRO A 82 -14.32 10.47 9.30
C PRO A 82 -13.72 11.88 9.30
N HIS A 83 -12.57 12.07 8.64
CA HIS A 83 -11.88 13.34 8.58
C HIS A 83 -11.38 13.61 7.15
N ARG A 84 -11.97 14.61 6.48
CA ARG A 84 -11.62 14.99 5.11
C ARG A 84 -10.95 16.36 5.10
N VAL A 85 -9.64 16.36 4.89
CA VAL A 85 -8.85 17.60 4.81
C VAL A 85 -9.02 18.24 3.43
N ASN A 86 -9.42 19.50 3.38
CA ASN A 86 -9.36 20.28 2.15
C ASN A 86 -7.89 20.55 1.78
N ARG A 87 -7.49 20.16 0.56
CA ARG A 87 -6.13 20.38 0.05
C ARG A 87 -5.98 21.69 -0.73
N ASN A 88 -7.07 22.36 -1.09
CA ASN A 88 -7.05 23.65 -1.78
C ASN A 88 -6.82 24.80 -0.80
N LEU A 89 -5.68 24.77 -0.10
CA LEU A 89 -5.34 25.71 0.98
C LEU A 89 -5.07 27.14 0.50
N HIS A 90 -4.88 27.34 -0.79
CA HIS A 90 -4.51 28.64 -1.37
C HIS A 90 -5.61 29.24 -2.26
N HIS A 91 -6.79 28.62 -2.33
CA HIS A 91 -7.92 29.08 -3.11
C HIS A 91 -9.21 28.99 -2.28
N PRO A 92 -9.54 30.02 -1.46
CA PRO A 92 -8.78 31.25 -1.25
C PRO A 92 -7.66 31.10 -0.22
N ARG A 93 -6.58 31.88 -0.36
CA ARG A 93 -5.47 31.91 0.61
C ARG A 93 -5.86 32.52 1.95
N PHE A 94 -6.80 33.45 1.94
CA PHE A 94 -7.35 34.09 3.14
C PHE A 94 -8.87 33.97 3.10
N THR A 95 -9.46 33.60 4.23
CA THR A 95 -10.92 33.45 4.38
C THR A 95 -11.30 33.73 5.82
N THR A 96 -12.51 34.23 6.02
CA THR A 96 -13.09 34.43 7.35
C THR A 96 -13.71 33.14 7.91
N ARG A 97 -13.98 32.16 7.05
CA ARG A 97 -14.61 30.88 7.42
C ARG A 97 -13.55 29.82 7.71
N ARG A 98 -13.69 29.13 8.85
CA ARG A 98 -12.85 27.97 9.18
C ARG A 98 -13.21 26.77 8.29
N PRO A 99 -12.24 25.97 7.85
CA PRO A 99 -12.52 24.77 7.06
C PRO A 99 -13.29 23.75 7.91
N ASN A 100 -14.34 23.15 7.32
CA ASN A 100 -14.98 21.96 7.88
C ASN A 100 -14.25 20.71 7.37
N THR A 101 -14.08 19.72 8.24
CA THR A 101 -13.44 18.43 7.92
C THR A 101 -14.33 17.22 8.17
N ALA A 102 -15.53 17.41 8.74
CA ALA A 102 -16.54 16.37 8.93
C ALA A 102 -17.62 16.49 7.85
N PHE A 103 -17.72 15.49 6.98
CA PHE A 103 -18.67 15.40 5.87
C PHE A 103 -19.29 14.01 5.78
#